data_AF-A0A815GLY8-F1
#
_entry.id   AF-A0A815GLY8-F1
#
_cell.length_a   1.000
_cell.length_b   1.000
_cell.length_c   1.000
_cell.angle_alpha   90.00
_cell.angle_beta   90.00
_cell.angle_gamma   90.00
#
_symmetry.space_group_name_H-M   'P 1'
#
loop_
_entity.id
_entity.type
_entity.pdbx_description
1 polymer ?
#
loop_
_entity_poly.entity_id
_entity_poly.type
_entity_poly.pdbx_seq_one_letter_code
_entity_poly.pdbx_strand_id
1 'polypeptide(L)'
;MDTNAFRVINENPLPEILNKVIQLLINLRSKKFILQWQYNEMIPDRKTTELAHLYFNPKTHKVGIPLRPIENTIRAPTTNISKFLDKIIRPIFDDKCTRTTIIDGAHLISAMNTYANKGLMKPSTLFCTFDIRNFYTMLPQEEALNILVEFLHTHGYTKVKGIPLDSIRELASIVLKENAFVYGNKFYQQTTGGAMGSSFTLTLANIFMWRW
;
A
#
# COMPACT_ATOMS: atom_id res chain seq x y z
N MET A 1 -6.50 7.88 21.25
CA MET A 1 -6.28 7.06 20.04
C MET A 1 -7.00 5.76 20.27
N ASP A 2 -8.28 5.71 19.94
CA ASP A 2 -9.02 4.45 19.90
C ASP A 2 -8.80 3.88 18.51
N THR A 3 -7.99 2.84 18.39
CA THR A 3 -7.92 2.10 17.14
C THR A 3 -7.58 0.65 17.43
N ASN A 4 -8.54 -0.25 17.25
CA ASN A 4 -8.35 -1.72 17.12
C ASN A 4 -7.45 -2.12 15.92
N ALA A 5 -6.68 -1.17 15.37
CA ALA A 5 -5.80 -1.31 14.23
C ALA A 5 -4.41 -1.85 14.58
N PHE A 6 -4.05 -1.86 15.88
CA PHE A 6 -2.80 -2.42 16.36
C PHE A 6 -3.06 -3.32 17.56
N ARG A 7 -2.36 -4.44 17.62
CA ARG A 7 -2.28 -5.30 18.81
C ARG A 7 -0.86 -5.30 19.35
N VAL A 8 -0.72 -5.33 20.67
CA VAL A 8 0.57 -5.52 21.34
C VAL A 8 0.98 -6.99 21.20
N ILE A 9 2.27 -7.23 20.94
CA ILE A 9 2.87 -8.57 20.94
C ILE A 9 3.91 -8.64 22.05
N ASN A 10 3.99 -9.79 22.73
CA ASN A 10 4.88 -9.99 23.87
C ASN A 10 6.31 -10.38 23.46
N GLU A 11 6.46 -11.03 22.30
CA GLU A 11 7.73 -11.51 21.78
C GLU A 11 8.15 -10.73 20.55
N ASN A 12 9.45 -10.69 20.27
CA ASN A 12 9.98 -10.04 19.08
C ASN A 12 9.50 -10.78 17.81
N PRO A 13 8.63 -10.18 16.97
CA PRO A 13 8.07 -10.87 15.82
C PRO A 13 9.03 -10.97 14.63
N LEU A 14 10.19 -10.29 14.68
CA LEU A 14 11.13 -10.21 13.56
C LEU A 14 11.55 -11.57 12.99
N PRO A 15 11.97 -12.57 13.79
CA PRO A 15 12.42 -13.85 13.25
C PRO A 15 11.30 -14.60 12.53
N GLU A 16 10.08 -14.55 13.07
CA GLU A 16 8.91 -15.21 12.49
C GLU A 16 8.52 -14.56 11.16
N ILE A 17 8.37 -13.24 11.14
CA ILE A 17 8.02 -12.48 9.93
C ILE A 17 9.08 -12.69 8.84
N LEU A 18 10.36 -12.57 9.20
CA LEU A 18 11.47 -12.76 8.26
C LEU A 18 11.46 -14.17 7.67
N ASN A 19 11.20 -15.19 8.49
CA ASN A 19 11.08 -16.56 8.00
C ASN A 19 9.88 -16.72 7.05
N LYS A 20 8.70 -16.20 7.39
CA LYS A 20 7.52 -16.24 6.51
C LYS A 20 7.80 -15.61 5.14
N VAL A 21 8.43 -14.43 5.12
CA VAL A 21 8.80 -13.73 3.89
C VAL A 21 9.73 -14.57 3.03
N ILE A 22 10.79 -15.11 3.63
CA ILE A 22 11.76 -15.91 2.90
C ILE A 22 11.13 -17.21 2.37
N GLN A 23 10.33 -17.89 3.18
CA GLN A 23 9.66 -19.13 2.76
C GLN A 23 8.67 -18.89 1.62
N LEU A 24 7.91 -17.79 1.67
CA LEU A 24 7.02 -17.39 0.57
C LEU A 24 7.81 -17.22 -0.72
N LEU A 25 8.89 -16.44 -0.70
CA LEU A 25 9.71 -16.18 -1.88
C LEU A 25 10.38 -17.45 -2.42
N ILE A 26 10.88 -18.33 -1.56
CA ILE A 26 11.45 -19.63 -1.95
C ILE A 26 10.39 -20.50 -2.61
N ASN A 27 9.18 -20.59 -2.03
CA ASN A 27 8.09 -21.39 -2.57
C ASN A 27 7.61 -20.88 -3.93
N LEU A 28 7.43 -19.57 -4.08
CA LEU A 28 7.09 -18.96 -5.38
C LEU A 28 8.18 -19.20 -6.42
N ARG A 29 9.46 -19.17 -6.00
CA ARG A 29 10.60 -19.43 -6.89
C ARG A 29 10.67 -20.89 -7.33
N SER A 30 10.48 -21.85 -6.41
CA SER A 30 10.52 -23.28 -6.70
C SER A 30 9.40 -23.71 -7.66
N LYS A 31 8.21 -23.12 -7.51
CA LYS A 31 7.07 -23.28 -8.43
C LYS A 31 7.22 -22.54 -9.77
N LYS A 32 8.32 -21.79 -9.96
CA LYS A 32 8.58 -20.94 -11.14
C LYS A 32 7.51 -19.85 -11.36
N PHE A 33 6.82 -19.43 -10.29
CA PHE A 33 5.86 -18.31 -10.34
C PHE A 33 6.55 -16.95 -10.32
N ILE A 34 7.79 -16.91 -9.83
CA ILE A 34 8.69 -15.75 -9.95
C ILE A 34 10.04 -16.16 -10.56
N LEU A 35 10.66 -15.22 -11.26
CA LEU A 35 11.99 -15.34 -11.87
C LEU A 35 13.10 -15.04 -10.85
N GLN A 36 14.34 -15.43 -11.18
CA GLN A 36 15.48 -15.24 -10.27
C GLN A 36 15.69 -13.77 -9.91
N TRP A 37 15.60 -12.89 -10.90
CA TRP A 37 15.79 -11.46 -10.69
C TRP A 37 14.69 -10.86 -9.79
N GLN A 38 13.45 -11.34 -9.92
CA GLN A 38 12.33 -10.92 -9.06
C GLN A 38 12.56 -11.38 -7.61
N TYR A 39 13.01 -12.63 -7.43
CA TYR A 39 13.41 -13.13 -6.12
C TYR A 39 14.54 -12.29 -5.51
N ASN A 40 15.60 -12.01 -6.28
CA ASN A 40 16.74 -11.22 -5.81
C ASN A 40 16.34 -9.77 -5.45
N GLU A 41 15.37 -9.19 -6.17
CA GLU A 41 14.87 -7.83 -5.88
C GLU A 41 13.99 -7.80 -4.63
N MET A 42 13.27 -8.89 -4.32
CA MET A 42 12.33 -8.97 -3.20
C MET A 42 12.90 -9.55 -1.91
N ILE A 43 13.95 -10.39 -1.98
CA ILE A 43 14.50 -11.06 -0.81
C ILE A 43 15.11 -10.03 0.17
N PRO A 44 14.74 -10.05 1.46
CA PRO A 44 15.36 -9.19 2.45
C PRO A 44 16.75 -9.72 2.86
N ASP A 45 17.67 -8.81 3.20
CA ASP A 45 18.97 -9.17 3.75
C ASP A 45 18.84 -9.48 5.26
N ARG A 46 19.05 -10.75 5.62
CA ARG A 46 18.93 -11.25 7.00
C ARG A 46 19.80 -10.51 8.01
N LYS A 47 20.91 -9.90 7.58
CA LYS A 47 21.85 -9.21 8.49
C LYS A 47 21.42 -7.78 8.80
N THR A 48 20.73 -7.14 7.87
CA THR A 48 20.36 -5.72 7.96
C THR A 48 18.87 -5.51 8.18
N THR A 49 18.06 -6.56 8.06
CA THR A 49 16.61 -6.50 8.30
C THR A 49 16.32 -6.27 9.78
N GLU A 50 15.45 -5.31 10.06
CA GLU A 50 15.01 -4.92 11.40
C GLU A 50 13.51 -4.64 11.40
N LEU A 51 12.88 -4.53 12.57
CA LEU A 51 11.48 -4.10 12.65
C LEU A 51 11.34 -2.63 12.28
N ALA A 52 10.17 -2.26 11.78
CA ALA A 52 9.87 -0.87 11.57
C ALA A 52 9.85 -0.10 12.91
N HIS A 53 10.10 1.21 12.85
CA HIS A 53 10.08 2.08 14.02
C HIS A 53 9.01 3.15 13.85
N LEU A 54 8.15 3.31 14.86
CA LEU A 54 7.16 4.39 14.87
C LEU A 54 7.77 5.65 15.50
N TYR A 55 7.70 6.77 14.78
CA TYR A 55 8.07 8.08 15.29
C TYR A 55 7.00 9.11 14.90
N PHE A 56 7.12 10.34 15.42
CA PHE A 56 6.09 11.35 15.27
C PHE A 56 6.66 12.66 14.74
N ASN A 57 6.04 13.19 13.67
CA ASN A 57 6.37 14.49 13.12
C ASN A 57 5.32 15.54 13.53
N PRO A 58 5.71 16.74 13.98
CA PRO A 58 4.77 17.80 14.32
C PRO A 58 4.09 18.38 13.07
N LYS A 59 2.77 18.57 13.11
CA LYS A 59 2.05 19.36 12.10
C LYS A 59 2.09 20.84 12.49
N THR A 60 3.22 21.51 12.23
CA THR A 60 3.49 22.90 12.63
C THR A 60 2.48 23.93 12.08
N HIS A 61 1.77 23.60 11.01
CA HIS A 61 0.75 24.44 10.37
C HIS A 61 -0.67 24.28 10.96
N LYS A 62 -0.85 23.48 12.02
CA LYS A 62 -2.16 23.28 12.68
C LYS A 62 -2.13 23.75 14.12
N VAL A 63 -3.21 24.39 14.58
CA VAL A 63 -3.40 24.79 15.98
C VAL A 63 -3.23 23.57 16.89
N GLY A 64 -2.45 23.74 17.97
CA GLY A 64 -2.12 22.65 18.91
C GLY A 64 -1.03 21.69 18.43
N ILE A 65 -0.41 21.93 17.26
CA ILE A 65 0.72 21.15 16.69
C ILE A 65 0.50 19.63 16.84
N PRO A 66 -0.61 19.08 16.31
CA PRO A 66 -0.89 17.66 16.41
C PRO A 66 0.23 16.84 15.77
N LEU A 67 0.57 15.72 16.39
CA LEU A 67 1.59 14.80 15.89
C LEU A 67 1.05 13.94 14.74
N ARG A 68 1.88 13.69 13.73
CA ARG A 68 1.65 12.71 12.66
C ARG A 68 2.51 11.48 12.94
N PRO A 69 1.92 10.30 13.20
CA PRO A 69 2.69 9.06 13.27
C PRO A 69 3.30 8.76 11.90
N ILE A 70 4.56 8.35 11.89
CA ILE A 70 5.28 7.87 10.71
C ILE A 70 5.96 6.55 11.08
N GLU A 71 5.71 5.55 10.26
CA GLU A 71 6.34 4.23 10.38
C GLU A 71 7.57 4.19 9.46
N ASN A 72 8.76 4.09 10.04
CA ASN A 72 9.99 3.88 9.30
C ASN A 72 10.11 2.41 8.92
N THR A 73 9.74 2.08 7.68
CA THR A 73 9.80 0.70 7.18
C THR A 73 11.04 0.44 6.34
N ILE A 74 12.06 1.31 6.27
CA ILE A 74 13.16 1.20 5.27
C ILE A 74 13.85 -0.18 5.23
N ARG A 75 13.96 -0.84 6.39
CA ARG A 75 14.62 -2.14 6.57
C ARG A 75 13.66 -3.24 7.04
N ALA A 76 12.35 -3.01 6.97
CA ALA A 76 11.37 -4.01 7.38
C ALA A 76 11.40 -5.24 6.44
N PRO A 77 11.07 -6.44 6.93
CA PRO A 77 11.13 -7.67 6.12
C PRO A 77 10.33 -7.62 4.81
N THR A 78 9.23 -6.87 4.78
CA THR A 78 8.29 -6.79 3.64
C THR A 78 8.59 -5.64 2.68
N THR A 79 9.60 -4.80 2.97
CA THR A 79 9.87 -3.55 2.24
C THR A 79 10.17 -3.76 0.78
N ASN A 80 11.01 -4.75 0.48
CA ASN A 80 11.44 -5.03 -0.88
C ASN A 80 10.27 -5.59 -1.72
N ILE A 81 9.43 -6.44 -1.13
CA ILE A 81 8.17 -6.91 -1.75
C ILE A 81 7.25 -5.71 -2.02
N SER A 82 7.08 -4.81 -1.03
CA SER A 82 6.24 -3.62 -1.18
C SER A 82 6.71 -2.70 -2.31
N LYS A 83 8.01 -2.44 -2.40
CA LYS A 83 8.60 -1.66 -3.51
C LYS A 83 8.42 -2.35 -4.85
N PHE A 84 8.62 -3.66 -4.88
CA PHE A 84 8.48 -4.45 -6.10
C PHE A 84 7.03 -4.43 -6.62
N LEU A 85 6.05 -4.71 -5.75
CA LEU A 85 4.63 -4.68 -6.10
C LEU A 85 4.20 -3.30 -6.60
N ASP A 86 4.60 -2.24 -5.90
CA ASP A 86 4.34 -0.86 -6.33
C ASP A 86 4.91 -0.60 -7.74
N LYS A 87 6.18 -0.93 -7.96
CA LYS A 87 6.86 -0.78 -9.25
C LYS A 87 6.15 -1.48 -10.41
N ILE A 88 5.50 -2.63 -10.18
CA ILE A 88 4.84 -3.40 -11.25
C ILE A 88 3.35 -3.10 -11.40
N ILE A 89 2.66 -2.69 -10.34
CA ILE A 89 1.20 -2.46 -10.33
C ILE A 89 0.87 -0.97 -10.52
N ARG A 90 1.65 -0.04 -9.95
CA ARG A 90 1.37 1.40 -10.04
C ARG A 90 1.24 1.89 -11.48
N PRO A 91 2.11 1.52 -12.44
CA PRO A 91 1.95 1.94 -13.83
C PRO A 91 0.66 1.43 -14.48
N ILE A 92 0.16 0.25 -14.06
CA ILE A 92 -1.12 -0.29 -14.54
C ILE A 92 -2.27 0.55 -14.00
N PHE A 93 -2.25 0.87 -12.71
CA PHE A 93 -3.26 1.76 -12.12
C PHE A 93 -3.27 3.13 -12.81
N ASP A 94 -2.10 3.75 -12.97
CA ASP A 94 -2.00 5.07 -13.58
C ASP A 94 -2.54 5.07 -15.01
N ASP A 95 -2.20 4.07 -15.84
CA ASP A 95 -2.72 3.92 -17.21
C ASP A 95 -4.25 3.78 -17.22
N LYS A 96 -4.80 2.88 -16.39
CA LYS A 96 -6.23 2.52 -16.42
C LYS A 96 -7.13 3.55 -15.74
N CYS A 97 -6.62 4.29 -14.77
CA CYS A 97 -7.40 5.22 -13.96
C CYS A 97 -7.09 6.70 -14.24
N THR A 98 -6.35 7.01 -15.31
CA THR A 98 -6.05 8.40 -15.75
C THR A 98 -7.28 9.30 -15.81
N ARG A 99 -8.44 8.77 -16.23
CA ARG A 99 -9.67 9.56 -16.42
C ARG A 99 -10.43 9.88 -15.14
N THR A 100 -10.18 9.14 -14.07
CA THR A 100 -10.90 9.25 -12.79
C THR A 100 -9.99 9.72 -11.66
N THR A 101 -8.68 9.83 -11.91
CA THR A 101 -7.68 10.18 -10.91
C THR A 101 -7.00 11.50 -11.25
N ILE A 102 -6.99 12.42 -10.30
CA ILE A 102 -6.21 13.66 -10.37
C ILE A 102 -4.87 13.43 -9.68
N ILE A 103 -3.77 13.75 -10.38
CA ILE A 103 -2.41 13.47 -9.93
C ILE A 103 -1.78 14.66 -9.21
N ASP A 104 -2.14 15.88 -9.62
CA ASP A 104 -1.66 17.14 -9.05
C ASP A 104 -2.59 18.31 -9.40
N GLY A 105 -2.25 19.50 -8.90
CA GLY A 105 -3.03 20.72 -9.13
C GLY A 105 -3.04 21.19 -10.59
N ALA A 106 -1.97 20.96 -11.35
CA ALA A 106 -1.91 21.34 -12.75
C ALA A 106 -2.83 20.44 -13.60
N HIS A 107 -2.85 19.13 -13.32
CA HIS A 107 -3.79 18.19 -13.91
C HIS A 107 -5.23 18.56 -13.56
N LEU A 108 -5.52 18.95 -12.31
CA LEU A 108 -6.86 19.41 -11.91
C LEU A 108 -7.32 20.61 -12.75
N ILE A 109 -6.49 21.64 -12.88
CA ILE A 109 -6.82 22.84 -13.66
C ILE A 109 -7.06 22.47 -15.13
N SER A 110 -6.20 21.62 -15.70
CA SER A 110 -6.35 21.14 -17.08
C SER A 110 -7.67 20.36 -17.28
N ALA A 111 -8.02 19.48 -16.33
CA ALA A 111 -9.26 18.73 -16.35
C ALA A 111 -10.49 19.65 -16.24
N MET A 112 -10.45 20.65 -15.36
CA MET A 112 -11.51 21.64 -15.20
C MET A 112 -11.70 22.49 -16.46
N ASN A 113 -10.61 22.96 -17.08
CA ASN A 113 -10.66 23.70 -18.34
C ASN A 113 -11.23 22.83 -19.46
N THR A 114 -10.83 21.56 -19.53
CA THR A 114 -11.39 20.61 -20.50
C THR A 114 -12.89 20.41 -20.29
N TYR A 115 -13.35 20.32 -19.03
CA TYR A 115 -14.77 20.21 -18.70
C TYR A 115 -15.55 21.47 -19.07
N ALA A 116 -14.99 22.65 -18.80
CA ALA A 116 -15.57 23.94 -19.17
C ALA A 116 -15.65 24.14 -20.69
N ASN A 117 -14.57 23.86 -21.42
CA ASN A 117 -14.50 23.99 -22.89
C ASN A 117 -15.49 23.07 -23.62
N LYS A 118 -15.89 21.96 -22.99
CA LYS A 118 -16.96 21.08 -23.48
C LYS A 118 -18.37 21.61 -23.22
N GLY A 119 -18.51 22.80 -22.62
CA GLY A 119 -19.80 23.40 -22.24
C GLY A 119 -20.50 22.68 -21.09
N LEU A 120 -19.79 21.83 -20.33
CA LEU A 120 -20.37 21.03 -19.25
C LEU A 120 -20.46 21.81 -17.92
N MET A 121 -19.67 22.89 -17.79
CA MET A 121 -19.71 23.78 -16.62
C MET A 121 -20.82 24.82 -16.80
N LYS A 122 -21.96 24.59 -16.16
CA LYS A 122 -23.14 25.48 -16.18
C LYS A 122 -23.17 26.35 -14.93
N PRO A 123 -23.92 27.47 -14.93
CA PRO A 123 -24.15 28.25 -13.71
C PRO A 123 -24.76 27.43 -12.55
N SER A 124 -25.46 26.34 -12.86
CA SER A 124 -26.04 25.41 -11.88
C SER A 124 -25.09 24.26 -11.48
N THR A 125 -23.85 24.21 -11.99
CA THR A 125 -22.89 23.17 -11.63
C THR A 125 -22.41 23.38 -10.20
N LEU A 126 -22.53 22.34 -9.37
CA LEU A 126 -22.06 22.34 -7.99
C LEU A 126 -20.80 21.51 -7.86
N PHE A 127 -19.85 22.00 -7.05
CA PHE A 127 -18.66 21.24 -6.66
C PHE A 127 -18.86 20.67 -5.27
N CYS A 128 -18.68 19.36 -5.13
CA CYS A 128 -18.78 18.65 -3.86
C CYS A 128 -17.43 18.02 -3.53
N THR A 129 -17.01 18.10 -2.27
CA THR A 129 -15.78 17.47 -1.78
C THR A 129 -16.10 16.51 -0.65
N PHE A 130 -15.54 15.30 -0.73
CA PHE A 130 -15.62 14.29 0.32
C PHE A 130 -14.21 14.03 0.85
N ASP A 131 -14.06 13.86 2.16
CA ASP A 131 -12.80 13.55 2.82
C ASP A 131 -12.90 12.22 3.55
N ILE A 132 -12.04 11.26 3.20
CA ILE A 132 -11.99 9.94 3.83
C ILE A 132 -10.94 9.99 4.95
N ARG A 133 -11.41 9.88 6.19
CA ARG A 133 -10.54 9.91 7.37
C ARG A 133 -9.85 8.57 7.59
N ASN A 134 -8.55 8.63 7.95
CA ASN A 134 -7.76 7.47 8.38
C ASN A 134 -7.71 6.30 7.37
N PHE A 135 -7.84 6.60 6.07
CA PHE A 135 -8.04 5.59 5.04
C PHE A 135 -6.98 4.48 5.05
N TYR A 136 -5.69 4.84 5.07
CA TYR A 136 -4.60 3.85 5.09
C TYR A 136 -4.64 2.92 6.30
N THR A 137 -4.94 3.45 7.49
CA THR A 137 -4.97 2.67 8.73
C THR A 137 -6.25 1.86 8.93
N MET A 138 -7.28 2.12 8.13
CA MET A 138 -8.59 1.48 8.23
C MET A 138 -8.98 0.68 6.98
N LEU A 139 -8.07 0.55 6.01
CA LEU A 139 -8.30 -0.23 4.79
C LEU A 139 -8.61 -1.69 5.16
N PRO A 140 -9.79 -2.23 4.81
CA PRO A 140 -10.13 -3.63 5.09
C PRO A 140 -9.22 -4.55 4.27
N GLN A 141 -8.28 -5.22 4.94
CA GLN A 141 -7.16 -5.89 4.26
C GLN A 141 -7.62 -6.97 3.28
N GLU A 142 -8.52 -7.88 3.67
CA GLU A 142 -9.02 -8.94 2.78
C GLU A 142 -9.77 -8.37 1.57
N GLU A 143 -10.63 -7.38 1.80
CA GLU A 143 -11.39 -6.74 0.72
C GLU A 143 -10.45 -6.03 -0.26
N ALA A 144 -9.43 -5.32 0.25
CA ALA A 144 -8.44 -4.67 -0.59
C ALA A 144 -7.63 -5.67 -1.43
N LEU A 145 -7.28 -6.83 -0.86
CA LEU A 145 -6.60 -7.91 -1.60
C LEU A 145 -7.49 -8.50 -2.70
N ASN A 146 -8.79 -8.64 -2.44
CA ASN A 146 -9.75 -9.12 -3.43
C ASN A 146 -9.96 -8.09 -4.55
N ILE A 147 -10.12 -6.81 -4.19
CA ILE A 147 -10.27 -5.71 -5.15
C ILE A 147 -9.01 -5.55 -5.99
N LEU A 148 -7.81 -5.78 -5.45
CA LEU A 148 -6.58 -5.81 -6.24
C LEU A 148 -6.64 -6.86 -7.37
N VAL A 149 -7.09 -8.07 -7.04
CA VAL A 149 -7.21 -9.16 -8.01
C VAL A 149 -8.34 -8.88 -9.01
N GLU A 150 -9.48 -8.39 -8.54
CA GLU A 150 -10.61 -7.94 -9.37
C GLU A 150 -10.14 -6.88 -10.38
N PHE A 151 -9.48 -5.82 -9.91
CA PHE A 151 -8.95 -4.75 -10.74
C PHE A 151 -8.04 -5.28 -11.86
N LEU A 152 -7.10 -6.16 -11.53
CA LEU A 152 -6.20 -6.74 -12.52
C LEU A 152 -6.95 -7.61 -13.53
N HIS A 153 -7.90 -8.43 -13.08
CA HIS A 153 -8.74 -9.23 -13.95
C HIS A 153 -9.61 -8.39 -14.89
N THR A 154 -10.30 -7.37 -14.36
CA THR A 154 -11.16 -6.46 -15.14
C THR A 154 -10.39 -5.79 -16.27
N HIS A 155 -9.11 -5.50 -16.07
CA HIS A 155 -8.25 -4.90 -17.09
C HIS A 155 -7.49 -5.93 -17.96
N GLY A 156 -7.90 -7.20 -17.92
CA GLY A 156 -7.42 -8.24 -18.82
C GLY A 156 -6.11 -8.92 -18.41
N TYR A 157 -5.64 -8.71 -17.18
CA TYR A 157 -4.44 -9.38 -16.68
C TYR A 157 -4.80 -10.75 -16.11
N THR A 158 -4.03 -11.76 -16.51
CA THR A 158 -3.95 -13.07 -15.82
C THR A 158 -2.63 -13.26 -15.10
N LYS A 159 -1.62 -12.46 -15.49
CA LYS A 159 -0.29 -12.38 -14.88
C LYS A 159 0.22 -10.94 -14.98
N VAL A 160 1.02 -10.51 -14.01
CA VAL A 160 1.74 -9.22 -14.05
C VAL A 160 3.24 -9.50 -14.03
N LYS A 161 3.97 -9.08 -15.06
CA LYS A 161 5.41 -9.38 -15.23
C LYS A 161 5.72 -10.89 -15.07
N GLY A 162 4.84 -11.75 -15.59
CA GLY A 162 4.97 -13.20 -15.51
C GLY A 162 4.49 -13.83 -14.19
N ILE A 163 4.14 -13.03 -13.18
CA ILE A 163 3.66 -13.49 -11.87
C ILE A 163 2.14 -13.73 -11.93
N PRO A 164 1.63 -14.92 -11.59
CA PRO A 164 0.19 -15.20 -11.47
C PRO A 164 -0.50 -14.26 -10.48
N LEU A 165 -1.78 -13.93 -10.72
CA LEU A 165 -2.52 -13.03 -9.83
C LEU A 165 -2.67 -13.57 -8.41
N ASP A 166 -2.81 -14.88 -8.23
CA ASP A 166 -2.81 -15.50 -6.90
C ASP A 166 -1.50 -15.24 -6.15
N SER A 167 -0.36 -15.33 -6.84
CA SER A 167 0.94 -15.02 -6.26
C SER A 167 1.12 -13.53 -5.98
N ILE A 168 0.55 -12.64 -6.81
CA ILE A 168 0.48 -11.20 -6.52
C ILE A 168 -0.32 -10.97 -5.23
N ARG A 169 -1.46 -11.65 -5.08
CA ARG A 169 -2.28 -11.58 -3.86
C ARG A 169 -1.54 -12.11 -2.63
N GLU A 170 -0.80 -13.22 -2.74
CA GLU A 170 0.04 -13.73 -1.65
C GLU A 170 1.13 -12.73 -1.23
N LEU A 171 1.83 -12.12 -2.19
CA LEU A 171 2.83 -11.09 -1.95
C LEU A 171 2.21 -9.81 -1.34
N ALA A 172 1.03 -9.40 -1.80
CA ALA A 172 0.32 -8.26 -1.23
C ALA A 172 -0.15 -8.56 0.20
N SER A 173 -0.63 -9.77 0.44
CA SER A 173 -1.11 -10.23 1.75
C SER A 173 0.00 -10.19 2.79
N ILE A 174 1.20 -10.68 2.47
CA ILE A 174 2.31 -10.66 3.43
C ILE A 174 2.74 -9.22 3.77
N VAL A 175 2.67 -8.29 2.80
CA VAL A 175 2.99 -6.87 3.04
C VAL A 175 2.02 -6.22 4.02
N LEU A 176 0.72 -6.54 3.94
CA LEU A 176 -0.29 -5.97 4.84
C LEU A 176 -0.33 -6.66 6.21
N LYS A 177 -0.26 -7.99 6.22
CA LYS A 177 -0.54 -8.81 7.41
C LYS A 177 0.65 -9.04 8.31
N GLU A 178 1.87 -8.93 7.79
CA GLU A 178 3.09 -9.11 8.58
C GLU A 178 3.76 -7.76 8.87
N ASN A 179 2.99 -6.67 8.86
CA ASN A 179 3.48 -5.35 9.25
C ASN A 179 3.57 -5.19 10.77
N ALA A 180 4.79 -5.19 11.30
CA ALA A 180 5.07 -5.01 12.71
C ALA A 180 6.14 -3.95 12.96
N PHE A 181 5.99 -3.21 14.05
CA PHE A 181 6.91 -2.15 14.45
C PHE A 181 7.17 -2.13 15.96
N VAL A 182 8.26 -1.44 16.33
CA VAL A 182 8.65 -1.18 17.72
C VAL A 182 8.32 0.27 18.08
N TYR A 183 7.69 0.47 19.24
CA TYR A 183 7.48 1.78 19.83
C TYR A 183 7.53 1.70 21.36
N GLY A 184 8.35 2.55 22.00
CA GLY A 184 8.46 2.58 23.46
C GLY A 184 8.78 1.22 24.08
N ASN A 185 9.74 0.48 23.51
CA ASN A 185 10.15 -0.88 23.91
C ASN A 185 9.04 -1.94 23.88
N LYS A 186 7.96 -1.70 23.12
CA LYS A 186 6.89 -2.68 22.87
C LYS A 186 6.78 -2.99 21.39
N PHE A 187 6.36 -4.21 21.08
CA PHE A 187 6.10 -4.67 19.73
C PHE A 187 4.61 -4.51 19.40
N TYR A 188 4.31 -4.05 18.20
CA TYR A 188 2.96 -3.87 17.71
C TYR A 188 2.80 -4.53 16.35
N GLN A 189 1.69 -5.22 16.16
CA GLN A 189 1.26 -5.75 14.87
C GLN A 189 0.07 -4.96 14.38
N GLN A 190 0.12 -4.53 13.13
CA GLN A 190 -1.03 -3.94 12.48
C GLN A 190 -2.06 -5.02 12.12
N THR A 191 -3.31 -4.81 12.53
CA THR A 191 -4.44 -5.75 12.35
C THR A 191 -5.43 -5.29 11.29
N THR A 192 -5.40 -4.01 10.91
CA THR A 192 -6.19 -3.46 9.80
C THR A 192 -5.42 -2.33 9.12
N GLY A 193 -5.77 -2.03 7.86
CA GLY A 193 -5.04 -1.05 7.09
C GLY A 193 -3.73 -1.56 6.50
N GLY A 194 -2.91 -0.65 6.00
CA GLY A 194 -1.51 -0.87 5.64
C GLY A 194 -0.59 0.14 6.32
N ALA A 195 0.71 -0.15 6.30
CA ALA A 195 1.73 0.74 6.83
C ALA A 195 1.73 2.07 6.06
N MET A 196 1.64 3.21 6.75
CA MET A 196 1.68 4.51 6.08
C MET A 196 3.03 4.77 5.36
N GLY A 197 4.10 4.07 5.74
CA GLY A 197 5.42 4.14 5.09
C GLY A 197 5.64 3.14 3.95
N SER A 198 4.70 2.22 3.71
CA SER A 198 4.80 1.20 2.67
C SER A 198 4.42 1.79 1.30
N SER A 199 5.32 1.66 0.32
CA SER A 199 5.09 2.14 -1.06
C SER A 199 3.84 1.52 -1.68
N PHE A 200 3.65 0.20 -1.50
CA PHE A 200 2.51 -0.51 -2.06
C PHE A 200 1.17 -0.10 -1.44
N THR A 201 1.15 0.31 -0.17
CA THR A 201 -0.10 0.67 0.54
C THR A 201 -0.82 1.82 -0.16
N LEU A 202 -0.08 2.79 -0.72
CA LEU A 202 -0.66 3.88 -1.52
C LEU A 202 -1.34 3.36 -2.79
N THR A 203 -0.64 2.52 -3.55
CA THR A 203 -1.17 1.95 -4.79
C THR A 203 -2.38 1.08 -4.53
N LEU A 204 -2.36 0.27 -3.47
CA LEU A 204 -3.50 -0.55 -3.08
C LEU A 204 -4.71 0.29 -2.66
N ALA A 205 -4.48 1.36 -1.89
CA ALA A 205 -5.55 2.28 -1.48
C ALA A 205 -6.21 2.97 -2.68
N ASN A 206 -5.42 3.38 -3.68
CA ASN A 206 -5.95 3.94 -4.92
C ASN A 206 -6.78 2.91 -5.72
N ILE A 207 -6.30 1.66 -5.79
CA ILE A 207 -7.05 0.56 -6.43
C ILE A 207 -8.34 0.25 -5.67
N PHE A 208 -8.33 0.32 -4.34
CA PHE A 208 -9.54 0.19 -3.52
C PHE A 208 -10.57 1.28 -3.88
N MET A 209 -10.12 2.52 -4.01
CA MET A 209 -10.97 3.65 -4.40
C MET A 209 -11.48 3.57 -5.84
N TRP A 210 -10.79 2.86 -6.74
CA TRP A 210 -11.30 2.62 -8.10
C TRP A 210 -12.63 1.84 -8.10
N ARG A 211 -12.88 1.02 -7.08
CA ARG A 211 -14.10 0.21 -6.98
C ARG A 211 -15.29 0.94 -6.34
N TRP A 212 -15.03 2.03 -5.60
CA TRP A 212 -15.99 2.81 -4.82
C TRP A 212 -16.80 3.78 -5.71
#